data_AF-A0A9N9FIH5-F1
#
_entry.id   AF-A0A9N9FIH5-F1
#
_cell.length_a   1.000
_cell.length_b   1.000
_cell.length_c   1.000
_cell.angle_alpha   90.00
_cell.angle_beta   90.00
_cell.angle_gamma   90.00
#
_symmetry.space_group_name_H-M   'P 1'
#
loop_
_entity.id
_entity.type
_entity.pdbx_description
1 polymer ?
#
loop_
_entity_poly.entity_id
_entity_poly.type
_entity_poly.pdbx_seq_one_letter_code
_entity_poly.pdbx_strand_id
1 'polypeptide(L)'
;MDRSNINTFAFWRRTISTSVVRLATESKVKSNESASKAYSDTLLLPKTNFPLRADAAKREITFRKRCTEDLYLWQLENNPKELFILHDGPPYANGNLHIGWDCHGLPIELKALSELKVRADGTVLSPMEIRKIARECALKAIETQKQDFMSWCIIGDWKNAYRTLAGTRERRGGREDKEYEVRQLKVFHAMVKKGYIYRQNKPVYWSPSSRTALAEAELEYHDDHRSRSVY
;
A
#
# COMPACT_ATOMS: atom_id res chain seq x y z
N MET A 1 50.72 22.90 -41.18
CA MET A 1 51.76 21.88 -41.33
C MET A 1 51.78 21.05 -40.06
N ASP A 2 51.88 19.74 -40.27
CA ASP A 2 52.14 18.65 -39.33
C ASP A 2 51.03 18.15 -38.38
N ARG A 3 50.96 16.81 -38.33
CA ARG A 3 49.99 15.94 -37.66
C ARG A 3 50.59 15.42 -36.35
N SER A 4 49.81 15.35 -35.29
CA SER A 4 49.91 14.22 -34.34
C SER A 4 48.69 14.13 -33.41
N ASN A 5 48.10 12.93 -33.43
CA ASN A 5 47.36 12.24 -32.36
C ASN A 5 46.00 12.80 -31.90
N ILE A 6 44.93 12.00 -32.04
CA ILE A 6 44.52 11.00 -31.02
C ILE A 6 43.32 10.17 -31.55
N ASN A 7 43.42 8.84 -31.35
CA ASN A 7 42.41 7.79 -31.54
C ASN A 7 41.10 8.09 -30.74
N THR A 8 39.91 7.57 -31.06
CA THR A 8 39.55 6.15 -31.24
C THR A 8 38.18 6.06 -31.93
N PHE A 9 38.09 5.13 -32.87
CA PHE A 9 36.98 4.90 -33.78
C PHE A 9 35.77 4.18 -33.15
N ALA A 10 34.58 4.63 -33.56
CA ALA A 10 33.33 3.90 -33.51
C ALA A 10 33.34 2.68 -34.45
N PHE A 11 32.70 1.58 -34.06
CA PHE A 11 32.36 0.53 -35.03
C PHE A 11 30.95 -0.04 -34.78
N TRP A 12 30.13 0.12 -35.81
CA TRP A 12 28.78 -0.39 -35.98
C TRP A 12 28.80 -1.92 -36.15
N ARG A 13 27.93 -2.65 -35.44
CA ARG A 13 27.75 -4.11 -35.63
C ARG A 13 26.72 -4.38 -36.72
N ARG A 14 27.17 -5.04 -37.80
CA ARG A 14 26.33 -5.83 -38.73
C ARG A 14 27.06 -7.16 -38.94
N THR A 15 26.48 -8.25 -38.46
CA THR A 15 26.98 -9.61 -38.71
C THR A 15 26.14 -10.25 -39.81
N ILE A 16 26.80 -10.58 -40.91
CA ILE A 16 26.30 -11.36 -42.04
C ILE A 16 26.73 -12.82 -41.85
N SER A 17 25.81 -13.71 -42.22
CA SER A 17 25.95 -15.17 -42.32
C SER A 17 27.09 -15.62 -43.24
N THR A 18 27.90 -16.57 -42.76
CA THR A 18 28.70 -17.46 -43.62
C THR A 18 28.66 -18.89 -43.09
N SER A 19 28.23 -19.78 -43.98
CA SER A 19 28.22 -21.24 -43.84
C SER A 19 29.58 -21.82 -44.25
N VAL A 20 30.14 -22.74 -43.44
CA VAL A 20 31.09 -23.77 -43.92
C VAL A 20 30.72 -25.11 -43.29
N VAL A 21 30.56 -26.08 -44.18
CA VAL A 21 30.16 -27.47 -43.97
C VAL A 21 31.31 -28.29 -43.36
N ARG A 22 31.02 -29.14 -42.39
CA ARG A 22 31.78 -30.38 -42.15
C ARG A 22 30.84 -31.56 -42.34
N LEU A 23 31.16 -32.40 -43.33
CA LEU A 23 30.59 -33.73 -43.50
C LEU A 23 31.02 -34.61 -42.32
N ALA A 24 30.05 -35.13 -41.58
CA ALA A 24 30.14 -36.42 -40.92
C ALA A 24 28.78 -37.09 -41.11
N THR A 25 28.73 -37.99 -42.09
CA THR A 25 27.67 -38.95 -42.28
C THR A 25 27.67 -39.91 -41.09
N GLU A 26 26.82 -39.69 -40.11
CA GLU A 26 26.37 -40.77 -39.23
C GLU A 26 24.84 -40.72 -39.16
N SER A 27 24.28 -41.79 -39.67
CA SER A 27 22.87 -42.14 -39.67
C SER A 27 22.27 -41.89 -38.29
N LYS A 28 21.08 -41.28 -38.30
CA LYS A 28 20.21 -41.19 -37.14
C LYS A 28 19.77 -42.61 -36.78
N VAL A 29 20.59 -43.32 -35.99
CA VAL A 29 20.18 -44.55 -35.34
C VAL A 29 19.07 -44.15 -34.39
N LYS A 30 17.82 -44.46 -34.77
CA LYS A 30 16.75 -44.62 -33.80
C LYS A 30 17.18 -45.77 -32.91
N SER A 31 17.88 -45.46 -31.82
CA SER A 31 18.04 -46.42 -30.74
C SER A 31 16.64 -46.76 -30.28
N ASN A 32 16.30 -48.03 -30.44
CA ASN A 32 15.06 -48.61 -29.99
C ASN A 32 15.12 -48.60 -28.46
N GLU A 33 14.75 -47.48 -27.84
CA GLU A 33 14.86 -47.23 -26.40
C GLU A 33 13.71 -47.88 -25.62
N SER A 34 13.26 -49.06 -26.06
CA SER A 34 12.19 -49.84 -25.41
C SER A 34 12.73 -50.82 -24.35
N ALA A 35 14.05 -50.93 -24.18
CA ALA A 35 14.68 -51.84 -23.22
C ALA A 35 15.18 -51.18 -21.92
N SER A 36 15.20 -49.85 -21.80
CA SER A 36 15.80 -49.15 -20.62
C SER A 36 14.83 -48.90 -19.46
N LYS A 37 13.56 -49.33 -19.56
CA LYS A 37 12.50 -49.08 -18.56
C LYS A 37 11.70 -50.33 -18.13
N ALA A 38 12.23 -51.53 -18.36
CA ALA A 38 11.51 -52.80 -18.15
C ALA A 38 10.94 -53.00 -16.72
N TYR A 39 11.53 -52.36 -15.71
CA TYR A 39 11.09 -52.45 -14.31
C TYR A 39 10.64 -51.10 -13.73
N SER A 40 10.52 -50.05 -14.54
CA SER A 40 10.15 -48.72 -14.00
C SER A 40 8.72 -48.68 -13.46
N ASP A 41 7.82 -49.50 -14.03
CA ASP A 41 6.43 -49.61 -13.62
C ASP A 41 6.22 -50.50 -12.39
N THR A 42 7.22 -51.27 -11.97
CA THR A 42 7.16 -52.09 -10.75
C THR A 42 7.58 -51.32 -9.50
N LEU A 43 8.14 -50.12 -9.66
CA LEU A 43 8.57 -49.25 -8.57
C LEU A 43 7.45 -48.28 -8.18
N LEU A 44 7.09 -48.26 -6.90
CA LEU A 44 6.15 -47.28 -6.33
C LEU A 44 6.83 -45.93 -6.12
N LEU A 45 7.10 -45.22 -7.21
CA LEU A 45 7.71 -43.88 -7.15
C LEU A 45 6.70 -42.84 -6.65
N PRO A 46 7.13 -41.86 -5.83
CA PRO A 46 6.30 -40.73 -5.44
C PRO A 46 5.80 -39.96 -6.67
N LYS A 47 4.48 -39.82 -6.80
CA LYS A 47 3.83 -39.01 -7.83
C LYS A 47 3.21 -37.80 -7.16
N THR A 48 3.58 -36.61 -7.63
CA THR A 48 3.01 -35.35 -7.13
C THR A 48 2.80 -34.39 -8.28
N ASN A 49 1.69 -33.65 -8.19
CA ASN A 49 1.43 -32.50 -9.05
C ASN A 49 2.12 -31.23 -8.53
N PHE A 50 2.82 -31.32 -7.39
CA PHE A 50 3.55 -30.21 -6.81
C PHE A 50 4.75 -29.87 -7.72
N PRO A 51 4.86 -28.62 -8.20
CA PRO A 51 5.94 -28.23 -9.08
C PRO A 51 7.28 -28.27 -8.36
N LEU A 52 8.31 -28.79 -9.04
CA LEU A 52 9.67 -28.91 -8.48
C LEU A 52 10.30 -27.55 -8.19
N ARG A 53 9.93 -26.50 -8.94
CA ARG A 53 10.39 -25.13 -8.74
C ARG A 53 9.27 -24.23 -8.24
N ALA A 54 9.63 -23.33 -7.35
CA ALA A 54 8.73 -22.30 -6.87
C ALA A 54 8.61 -21.15 -7.89
N ASP A 55 7.39 -20.92 -8.40
CA ASP A 55 7.02 -19.66 -9.05
C ASP A 55 6.14 -18.88 -8.06
N ALA A 56 6.78 -18.16 -7.14
CA ALA A 56 6.11 -17.43 -6.07
C ALA A 56 5.23 -16.30 -6.63
N ALA A 57 5.77 -15.54 -7.59
CA ALA A 57 5.09 -14.38 -8.18
C ALA A 57 3.71 -14.71 -8.77
N LYS A 58 3.56 -15.87 -9.42
CA LYS A 58 2.25 -16.30 -9.95
C LYS A 58 1.38 -17.00 -8.91
N ARG A 59 1.96 -17.88 -8.10
CA ARG A 59 1.19 -18.72 -7.16
C ARG A 59 0.63 -17.91 -6.00
N GLU A 60 1.39 -16.98 -5.44
CA GLU A 60 0.94 -16.17 -4.29
C GLU A 60 -0.34 -15.42 -4.62
N ILE A 61 -0.43 -14.82 -5.81
CA ILE A 61 -1.63 -14.09 -6.27
C ILE A 61 -2.88 -14.98 -6.21
N THR A 62 -2.76 -16.26 -6.58
CA THR A 62 -3.88 -17.22 -6.52
C THR A 62 -4.33 -17.51 -5.09
N PHE A 63 -3.42 -17.47 -4.13
CA PHE A 63 -3.72 -17.78 -2.72
C PHE A 63 -4.07 -16.58 -1.87
N ARG A 64 -3.71 -15.35 -2.28
CA ARG A 64 -3.93 -14.12 -1.49
C ARG A 64 -5.33 -14.05 -0.90
N LYS A 65 -6.39 -14.07 -1.72
CA LYS A 65 -7.78 -13.98 -1.25
C LYS A 65 -8.11 -15.05 -0.20
N ARG A 66 -7.70 -16.29 -0.46
CA ARG A 66 -7.96 -17.42 0.43
C ARG A 66 -7.23 -17.25 1.77
N CYS A 67 -6.01 -16.74 1.75
CA CYS A 67 -5.16 -16.59 2.93
C CYS A 67 -5.44 -15.30 3.73
N THR A 68 -5.88 -14.21 3.09
CA THR A 68 -6.02 -12.90 3.74
C THR A 68 -7.44 -12.60 4.19
N GLU A 69 -8.45 -12.99 3.41
CA GLU A 69 -9.86 -12.72 3.70
C GLU A 69 -10.59 -13.98 4.17
N ASP A 70 -10.64 -15.02 3.33
CA ASP A 70 -11.50 -16.17 3.57
C ASP A 70 -11.07 -16.94 4.83
N LEU A 71 -9.75 -17.04 5.06
CA LEU A 71 -9.19 -17.66 6.26
C LEU A 71 -9.56 -16.90 7.54
N TYR A 72 -9.57 -15.56 7.52
CA TYR A 72 -9.94 -14.75 8.67
C TYR A 72 -11.39 -15.03 9.10
N LEU A 73 -12.30 -14.98 8.13
CA LEU A 73 -13.73 -15.22 8.38
C LEU A 73 -13.98 -16.64 8.86
N TRP A 74 -13.32 -17.62 8.25
CA TRP A 74 -13.41 -19.01 8.71
C TRP A 74 -12.89 -19.18 10.15
N GLN A 75 -11.77 -18.55 10.50
CA GLN A 75 -11.24 -18.58 11.86
C GLN A 75 -12.19 -17.93 12.86
N LEU A 76 -12.82 -16.82 12.50
CA LEU A 76 -13.79 -16.14 13.36
C LEU A 76 -15.02 -17.03 13.68
N GLU A 77 -15.48 -17.81 12.71
CA GLU A 77 -16.66 -18.67 12.85
C GLU A 77 -16.36 -20.03 13.51
N ASN A 78 -15.17 -20.59 13.29
CA ASN A 78 -14.85 -21.98 13.61
C ASN A 78 -13.86 -22.14 14.77
N ASN A 79 -13.29 -21.07 15.30
CA ASN A 79 -12.34 -21.16 16.40
C ASN A 79 -13.07 -21.20 17.76
N PRO A 80 -13.03 -22.34 18.49
CA PRO A 80 -13.73 -22.47 19.77
C PRO A 80 -12.98 -21.81 20.94
N LYS A 81 -11.80 -21.23 20.69
CA LYS A 81 -10.96 -20.61 21.72
C LYS A 81 -11.51 -19.27 22.16
N GLU A 82 -11.02 -18.81 23.29
CA GLU A 82 -11.33 -17.49 23.82
C GLU A 82 -10.92 -16.37 22.85
N LEU A 83 -11.70 -15.30 22.84
CA LEU A 83 -11.51 -14.17 21.95
C LEU A 83 -10.26 -13.37 22.34
N PHE A 84 -9.29 -13.30 21.43
CA PHE A 84 -8.16 -12.39 21.53
C PHE A 84 -8.43 -11.16 20.66
N ILE A 85 -8.45 -9.98 21.28
CA ILE A 85 -8.70 -8.70 20.60
C ILE A 85 -7.37 -7.96 20.44
N LEU A 86 -6.91 -7.83 19.20
CA LEU A 86 -5.82 -6.93 18.84
C LEU A 86 -6.43 -5.63 18.30
N HIS A 87 -6.39 -4.57 19.11
CA HIS A 87 -6.79 -3.25 18.63
C HIS A 87 -5.67 -2.66 17.78
N ASP A 88 -5.97 -2.48 16.52
CA ASP A 88 -5.06 -1.94 15.53
C ASP A 88 -5.03 -0.40 15.57
N GLY A 89 -3.89 0.20 15.27
CA GLY A 89 -3.70 1.66 15.31
C GLY A 89 -3.83 2.21 13.88
N PRO A 90 -4.80 3.09 13.58
CA PRO A 90 -5.06 3.45 12.18
C PRO A 90 -3.90 4.26 11.56
N PRO A 91 -3.36 3.89 10.38
CA PRO A 91 -2.53 4.76 9.55
C PRO A 91 -3.24 6.00 9.12
N TYR A 92 -2.51 7.11 9.18
CA TYR A 92 -2.79 8.21 8.30
C TYR A 92 -2.83 7.71 6.85
N ALA A 93 -3.91 8.07 6.15
CA ALA A 93 -4.07 7.81 4.71
C ALA A 93 -3.10 8.67 3.85
N ASN A 94 -1.87 8.89 4.32
CA ASN A 94 -0.88 9.80 3.75
C ASN A 94 0.54 9.19 3.58
N GLY A 95 0.75 7.88 3.73
CA GLY A 95 2.11 7.31 3.67
C GLY A 95 2.21 5.78 3.64
N ASN A 96 3.39 5.26 4.04
CA ASN A 96 3.71 3.82 4.07
C ASN A 96 2.87 3.03 5.09
N LEU A 97 2.79 1.71 4.88
CA LEU A 97 1.75 0.81 5.41
C LEU A 97 1.77 0.51 6.93
N HIS A 98 0.62 0.65 7.58
CA HIS A 98 0.13 -0.14 8.73
C HIS A 98 -1.41 -0.35 8.65
N ILE A 99 -2.02 -1.19 9.49
CA ILE A 99 -3.43 -1.65 9.31
C ILE A 99 -4.40 -0.60 9.94
N GLY A 100 -5.64 -0.47 9.43
CA GLY A 100 -6.63 0.56 9.84
C GLY A 100 -6.60 1.79 8.94
N TRP A 101 -7.42 2.85 9.13
CA TRP A 101 -7.25 4.12 8.40
C TRP A 101 -7.78 5.36 9.11
N ASP A 102 -6.89 6.32 9.34
CA ASP A 102 -7.17 7.71 9.70
C ASP A 102 -7.18 8.58 8.44
N CYS A 103 -8.38 9.02 8.10
CA CYS A 103 -8.69 9.72 6.87
C CYS A 103 -8.83 11.24 7.05
N HIS A 104 -8.59 11.77 8.25
CA HIS A 104 -8.75 13.20 8.58
C HIS A 104 -7.41 13.85 8.93
N GLY A 105 -7.43 15.17 9.14
CA GLY A 105 -6.32 15.93 9.69
C GLY A 105 -5.45 16.62 8.64
N LEU A 106 -4.46 17.36 9.15
CA LEU A 106 -3.56 18.18 8.35
C LEU A 106 -2.79 17.40 7.25
N PRO A 107 -2.31 16.16 7.48
CA PRO A 107 -1.52 15.45 6.48
C PRO A 107 -2.27 15.21 5.16
N ILE A 108 -3.54 14.77 5.22
CA ILE A 108 -4.34 14.52 4.02
C ILE A 108 -4.75 15.83 3.32
N GLU A 109 -4.98 16.89 4.10
CA GLU A 109 -5.27 18.22 3.54
C GLU A 109 -4.08 18.78 2.78
N LEU A 110 -2.85 18.66 3.32
CA LEU A 110 -1.64 19.09 2.63
C LEU A 110 -1.40 18.29 1.34
N LYS A 111 -1.64 16.98 1.35
CA LYS A 111 -1.54 16.14 0.15
C LYS A 111 -2.60 16.47 -0.90
N ALA A 112 -3.85 16.69 -0.48
CA ALA A 112 -4.89 17.14 -1.39
C ALA A 112 -4.53 18.49 -2.02
N LEU A 113 -4.04 19.45 -1.22
CA LEU A 113 -3.62 20.76 -1.70
C LEU A 113 -2.40 20.70 -2.63
N SER A 114 -1.44 19.80 -2.39
CA SER A 114 -0.28 19.64 -3.28
C SER A 114 -0.68 19.07 -4.64
N GLU A 115 -1.55 18.06 -4.69
CA GLU A 115 -2.12 17.51 -5.93
C GLU A 115 -2.95 18.55 -6.71
N LEU A 116 -3.55 19.53 -6.01
CA LEU A 116 -4.34 20.61 -6.61
C LEU A 116 -3.52 21.76 -7.15
N LYS A 117 -2.40 22.12 -6.50
CA LYS A 117 -1.45 23.11 -7.03
C LYS A 117 -0.85 22.70 -8.39
N VAL A 118 -0.88 21.41 -8.72
CA VAL A 118 -0.49 20.86 -10.03
C VAL A 118 -1.60 21.03 -11.08
N ARG A 119 -2.85 21.29 -10.68
CA ARG A 119 -4.03 21.26 -11.57
C ARG A 119 -4.72 22.60 -11.82
N ALA A 120 -4.51 23.66 -11.04
CA ALA A 120 -5.19 24.94 -11.27
C ALA A 120 -4.43 26.20 -10.81
N ASP A 121 -4.50 27.22 -11.66
CA ASP A 121 -4.02 28.59 -11.49
C ASP A 121 -4.64 29.27 -10.27
N GLY A 122 -3.88 29.39 -9.18
CA GLY A 122 -4.05 30.40 -8.11
C GLY A 122 -5.43 30.58 -7.44
N THR A 123 -6.42 29.74 -7.75
CA THR A 123 -7.82 29.92 -7.38
C THR A 123 -8.07 29.30 -6.02
N VAL A 124 -8.63 30.09 -5.11
CA VAL A 124 -8.96 29.66 -3.75
C VAL A 124 -10.19 28.76 -3.81
N LEU A 125 -10.00 27.46 -3.62
CA LEU A 125 -11.07 26.46 -3.59
C LEU A 125 -11.96 26.64 -2.34
N SER A 126 -13.25 26.30 -2.49
CA SER A 126 -14.20 26.29 -1.38
C SER A 126 -13.86 25.19 -0.36
N PRO A 127 -14.09 25.39 0.95
CA PRO A 127 -13.90 24.35 1.96
C PRO A 127 -14.63 23.04 1.66
N MET A 128 -15.76 23.09 0.95
CA MET A 128 -16.49 21.88 0.53
C MET A 128 -15.73 21.08 -0.53
N GLU A 129 -15.10 21.77 -1.47
CA GLU A 129 -14.33 21.17 -2.56
C GLU A 129 -13.05 20.53 -2.01
N ILE A 130 -12.34 21.24 -1.13
CA ILE A 130 -11.16 20.71 -0.44
C ILE A 130 -11.51 19.42 0.31
N ARG A 131 -12.61 19.40 1.07
CA ARG A 131 -13.07 18.19 1.77
C ARG A 131 -13.44 17.05 0.82
N LYS A 132 -14.02 17.36 -0.35
CA LYS A 132 -14.33 16.34 -1.36
C LYS A 132 -13.05 15.72 -1.92
N ILE A 133 -12.05 16.54 -2.20
CA ILE A 133 -10.78 16.10 -2.79
C ILE A 133 -9.95 15.33 -1.76
N ALA A 134 -9.89 15.81 -0.51
CA ALA A 134 -9.26 15.08 0.60
C ALA A 134 -9.90 13.70 0.81
N ARG A 135 -11.24 13.61 0.72
CA ARG A 135 -11.97 12.33 0.76
C ARG A 135 -11.54 11.40 -0.37
N GLU A 136 -11.49 11.90 -1.60
CA GLU A 136 -11.07 11.10 -2.77
C GLU A 136 -9.62 10.63 -2.64
N CYS A 137 -8.72 11.49 -2.14
CA CYS A 137 -7.32 11.14 -1.88
C CYS A 137 -7.21 10.05 -0.81
N ALA A 138 -7.94 10.16 0.30
CA ALA A 138 -7.98 9.16 1.35
C ALA A 138 -8.50 7.81 0.83
N LEU A 139 -9.60 7.80 0.07
CA LEU A 139 -10.14 6.56 -0.52
C LEU A 139 -9.17 5.87 -1.48
N LYS A 140 -8.43 6.63 -2.28
CA LYS A 140 -7.38 6.08 -3.15
C LYS A 140 -6.24 5.49 -2.34
N ALA A 141 -5.76 6.22 -1.31
CA ALA A 141 -4.70 5.75 -0.44
C ALA A 141 -5.09 4.45 0.30
N ILE A 142 -6.34 4.36 0.76
CA ILE A 142 -6.90 3.15 1.38
C ILE A 142 -6.79 1.95 0.44
N GLU A 143 -7.23 2.11 -0.81
CA GLU A 143 -7.23 1.00 -1.78
C GLU A 143 -5.81 0.55 -2.12
N THR A 144 -4.87 1.50 -2.34
CA THR A 144 -3.46 1.17 -2.54
C THR A 144 -2.88 0.43 -1.33
N GLN A 145 -3.08 0.97 -0.13
CA GLN A 145 -2.53 0.36 1.08
C GLN A 145 -3.13 -1.03 1.34
N LYS A 146 -4.43 -1.20 1.11
CA LYS A 146 -5.11 -2.50 1.20
C LYS A 146 -4.50 -3.53 0.25
N GLN A 147 -4.21 -3.15 -1.00
CA GLN A 147 -3.58 -4.04 -1.97
C GLN A 147 -2.18 -4.48 -1.53
N ASP A 148 -1.40 -3.55 -0.97
CA ASP A 148 -0.07 -3.85 -0.44
C ASP A 148 -0.15 -4.77 0.78
N PHE A 149 -1.13 -4.58 1.69
CA PHE A 149 -1.36 -5.48 2.83
C PHE A 149 -1.70 -6.90 2.40
N MET A 150 -2.59 -7.01 1.42
CA MET A 150 -2.95 -8.29 0.84
C MET A 150 -1.77 -8.93 0.12
N SER A 151 -0.87 -8.12 -0.45
CA SER A 151 0.35 -8.63 -1.07
C SER A 151 1.29 -9.27 -0.05
N TRP A 152 1.34 -8.75 1.18
CA TRP A 152 2.10 -9.30 2.30
C TRP A 152 1.37 -10.41 3.05
N CYS A 153 0.23 -10.87 2.52
CA CYS A 153 -0.58 -11.92 3.11
C CYS A 153 -1.07 -11.61 4.54
N ILE A 154 -1.28 -10.32 4.87
CA ILE A 154 -1.83 -9.93 6.16
C ILE A 154 -3.32 -10.30 6.23
N ILE A 155 -3.67 -10.98 7.31
CA ILE A 155 -4.98 -11.59 7.53
C ILE A 155 -5.89 -10.60 8.26
N GLY A 156 -7.09 -10.36 7.75
CA GLY A 156 -8.06 -9.47 8.39
C GLY A 156 -9.36 -9.31 7.62
N ASP A 157 -10.35 -8.70 8.26
CA ASP A 157 -11.61 -8.32 7.59
C ASP A 157 -11.42 -7.03 6.77
N TRP A 158 -10.88 -7.20 5.56
CA TRP A 158 -10.65 -6.10 4.62
C TRP A 158 -11.94 -5.57 3.97
N LYS A 159 -13.09 -6.23 4.17
CA LYS A 159 -14.40 -5.79 3.66
C LYS A 159 -15.08 -4.84 4.64
N ASN A 160 -14.99 -5.15 5.94
CA ASN A 160 -15.54 -4.32 7.01
C ASN A 160 -14.47 -3.57 7.83
N ALA A 161 -13.32 -3.29 7.24
CA ALA A 161 -12.28 -2.52 7.91
C ALA A 161 -12.80 -1.14 8.35
N TYR A 162 -12.46 -0.74 9.58
CA TYR A 162 -12.89 0.53 10.13
C TYR A 162 -12.17 1.70 9.46
N ARG A 163 -12.88 2.81 9.28
CA ARG A 163 -12.36 4.06 8.68
C ARG A 163 -12.93 5.25 9.44
N THR A 164 -12.15 6.30 9.64
CA THR A 164 -12.61 7.48 10.40
C THR A 164 -13.58 8.39 9.63
N LEU A 165 -13.52 8.38 8.29
CA LEU A 165 -14.28 9.25 7.37
C LEU A 165 -15.63 8.67 6.91
N ALA A 166 -15.76 7.35 6.84
CA ALA A 166 -16.95 6.71 6.29
C ALA A 166 -17.10 5.26 6.78
N GLY A 167 -18.31 4.92 7.20
CA GLY A 167 -18.72 3.58 7.59
C GLY A 167 -18.74 2.62 6.41
N THR A 168 -18.75 1.34 6.75
CA THR A 168 -18.55 0.20 5.85
C THR A 168 -19.82 -0.24 5.10
N ARG A 169 -20.95 0.43 5.34
CA ARG A 169 -22.25 0.05 4.78
C ARG A 169 -22.96 1.25 4.15
N GLU A 170 -23.35 1.13 2.89
CA GLU A 170 -24.47 1.92 2.37
C GLU A 170 -25.73 1.44 3.10
N ARG A 171 -26.42 2.33 3.82
CA ARG A 171 -27.79 2.03 4.24
C ARG A 171 -28.68 2.01 3.00
N ARG A 172 -29.69 1.14 3.01
CA ARG A 172 -30.77 1.08 2.01
C ARG A 172 -31.30 2.51 1.78
N GLY A 173 -31.01 3.11 0.62
CA GLY A 173 -31.30 4.52 0.32
C GLY A 173 -30.09 5.42 0.04
N GLY A 174 -28.87 4.88 -0.14
CA GLY A 174 -27.71 5.64 -0.64
C GLY A 174 -27.06 6.59 0.37
N ARG A 175 -27.36 6.43 1.66
CA ARG A 175 -26.76 7.24 2.73
C ARG A 175 -25.58 6.48 3.33
N GLU A 176 -24.39 7.07 3.25
CA GLU A 176 -23.17 6.58 3.92
C GLU A 176 -23.42 6.44 5.43
N ASP A 177 -23.06 5.29 6.00
CA ASP A 177 -23.06 5.13 7.46
C ASP A 177 -21.90 5.94 8.05
N LYS A 178 -22.14 6.83 9.02
CA LYS A 178 -21.12 7.72 9.63
C LYS A 178 -20.84 7.30 11.07
N GLU A 179 -20.85 5.99 11.31
CA GLU A 179 -20.89 5.44 12.65
C GLU A 179 -19.71 5.89 13.53
N TYR A 180 -18.51 5.95 12.95
CA TYR A 180 -17.30 6.37 13.67
C TYR A 180 -17.36 7.83 14.11
N GLU A 181 -17.71 8.75 13.20
CA GLU A 181 -17.89 10.19 13.51
C GLU A 181 -18.98 10.39 14.57
N VAL A 182 -20.08 9.64 14.47
CA VAL A 182 -21.16 9.68 15.46
C VAL A 182 -20.68 9.20 16.83
N ARG A 183 -19.86 8.14 16.89
CA ARG A 183 -19.24 7.68 18.15
C ARG A 183 -18.31 8.74 18.74
N GLN A 184 -17.47 9.38 17.92
CA GLN A 184 -16.61 10.49 18.38
C GLN A 184 -17.45 11.63 18.97
N LEU A 185 -18.53 12.04 18.31
CA LEU A 185 -19.44 13.07 18.81
C LEU A 185 -20.12 12.67 20.13
N LYS A 186 -20.50 11.39 20.28
CA LYS A 186 -21.08 10.89 21.54
C LYS A 186 -20.08 10.95 22.70
N VAL A 187 -18.82 10.57 22.46
CA VAL A 187 -17.75 10.66 23.46
C VAL A 187 -17.50 12.11 23.84
N PHE A 188 -17.37 13.00 22.85
CA PHE A 188 -17.23 14.44 23.07
C PHE A 188 -18.39 15.00 23.92
N HIS A 189 -19.64 14.68 23.56
CA HIS A 189 -20.83 15.10 24.30
C HIS A 189 -20.82 14.60 25.75
N ALA A 190 -20.41 13.36 25.99
CA ALA A 190 -20.28 12.82 27.34
C ALA A 190 -19.21 13.55 28.16
N MET A 191 -18.08 13.92 27.54
CA MET A 191 -17.02 14.70 28.20
C MET A 191 -17.46 16.14 28.50
N VAL A 192 -18.22 16.77 27.59
CA VAL A 192 -18.84 18.09 27.84
C VAL A 192 -19.79 18.02 29.02
N LYS A 193 -20.69 17.02 29.06
CA LYS A 193 -21.63 16.83 30.17
C LYS A 193 -20.95 16.64 31.53
N LYS A 194 -19.76 16.03 31.55
CA LYS A 194 -18.96 15.84 32.76
C LYS A 194 -18.12 17.07 33.14
N GLY A 195 -18.15 18.14 32.33
CA GLY A 195 -17.38 19.36 32.58
C GLY A 195 -15.88 19.25 32.25
N TYR A 196 -15.46 18.22 31.50
CA TYR A 196 -14.05 18.03 31.13
C TYR A 196 -13.62 18.89 29.93
N ILE A 197 -14.58 19.42 29.19
CA ILE A 197 -14.34 20.23 28.00
C ILE A 197 -14.81 21.65 28.28
N TYR A 198 -13.89 22.59 28.13
CA TYR A 198 -14.11 24.02 28.33
C TYR A 198 -13.34 24.81 27.27
N ARG A 199 -13.71 26.08 27.09
CA ARG A 199 -13.04 27.00 26.18
C ARG A 199 -12.39 28.12 26.97
N GLN A 200 -11.10 28.32 26.78
CA GLN A 200 -10.30 29.40 27.38
C GLN A 200 -9.26 29.89 26.38
N ASN A 201 -8.73 31.09 26.62
CA ASN A 201 -7.62 31.63 25.85
C ASN A 201 -6.31 31.10 26.45
N LYS A 202 -5.51 30.42 25.64
CA LYS A 202 -4.19 29.90 26.01
C LYS A 202 -3.22 30.25 24.87
N PRO A 203 -2.00 30.71 25.15
CA PRO A 203 -0.95 30.75 24.13
C PRO A 203 -0.77 29.34 23.54
N VAL A 204 -0.82 29.23 22.22
CA VAL A 204 -0.68 27.96 21.49
C VAL A 204 0.42 28.09 20.46
N TYR A 205 1.04 26.97 20.10
CA TYR A 205 1.91 26.91 18.95
C TYR A 205 1.08 27.14 17.69
N TRP A 206 1.47 28.14 16.89
CA TRP A 206 0.77 28.50 15.67
C TRP A 206 1.73 28.36 14.50
N SER A 207 1.31 27.62 13.48
CA SER A 207 2.09 27.49 12.25
C SER A 207 1.56 28.46 11.18
N PRO A 208 2.37 29.45 10.75
CA PRO A 208 1.97 30.35 9.67
C PRO A 208 1.82 29.64 8.31
N SER A 209 2.53 28.53 8.10
CA SER A 209 2.51 27.78 6.84
C SER A 209 1.22 26.98 6.68
N SER A 210 0.76 26.29 7.73
CA SER A 210 -0.51 25.55 7.72
C SER A 210 -1.71 26.38 8.19
N ARG A 211 -1.49 27.57 8.75
CA ARG A 211 -2.51 28.49 9.27
C ARG A 211 -3.44 27.85 10.31
N THR A 212 -2.86 27.02 11.17
CA THR A 212 -3.59 26.37 12.27
C THR A 212 -2.73 26.32 13.53
N ALA A 213 -3.39 26.16 14.67
CA ALA A 213 -2.74 25.81 15.91
C ALA A 213 -2.27 24.33 15.83
N LEU A 214 -1.11 24.05 16.41
CA LEU A 214 -0.50 22.72 16.48
C LEU A 214 -0.46 22.23 17.92
N ALA A 215 -0.59 20.92 18.10
CA ALA A 215 -0.29 20.27 19.36
C ALA A 215 1.23 20.16 19.57
N GLU A 216 1.68 20.07 20.81
CA GLU A 216 3.11 19.88 21.12
C GLU A 216 3.67 18.61 20.47
N ALA A 217 2.87 17.54 20.42
CA ALA A 217 3.24 16.28 19.77
C ALA A 217 3.38 16.38 18.24
N GLU A 218 2.94 17.49 17.63
CA GLU A 218 3.06 17.75 16.19
C GLU A 218 4.28 18.63 15.86
N LEU A 219 5.06 19.06 16.86
CA LEU A 219 6.23 19.91 16.66
C LEU A 219 7.48 19.08 16.39
N GLU A 220 8.26 19.53 15.42
CA GLU A 220 9.62 19.06 15.17
C GLU A 220 10.58 20.23 15.39
N TYR A 221 11.67 19.97 16.11
CA TYR A 221 12.70 20.98 16.38
C TYR A 221 13.84 20.82 15.38
N HIS A 222 14.24 21.93 14.78
CA HIS A 222 15.42 22.01 13.91
C HIS A 222 16.45 22.95 14.54
N ASP A 223 17.65 22.44 14.78
CA ASP A 223 18.74 23.16 15.45
C ASP A 223 19.41 24.23 14.57
N ASP A 224 19.07 24.28 13.27
CA ASP A 224 19.61 25.23 12.30
C ASP A 224 18.94 26.62 12.38
N HIS A 225 17.85 26.76 13.14
CA HIS A 225 17.15 28.03 13.30
C HIS A 225 18.01 29.06 14.07
N ARG A 226 18.34 30.16 13.40
CA ARG A 226 19.06 31.30 14.01
C ARG A 226 18.11 32.44 14.30
N SER A 227 17.96 32.79 15.58
CA SER A 227 17.23 33.97 16.01
C SER A 227 18.21 35.11 16.33
N ARG A 228 17.91 36.33 15.88
CA ARG A 228 18.69 37.53 16.23
C ARG A 228 18.20 38.06 17.57
N SER A 229 19.02 37.96 18.61
CA SER A 229 18.74 38.57 19.91
C SER A 229 19.19 40.04 19.92
N VAL A 230 18.46 40.88 20.66
CA VAL A 230 18.78 42.28 20.92
C VAL A 230 18.69 42.48 22.43
N TYR A 231 19.65 43.21 23.01
CA TYR A 231 19.72 43.56 24.43
C TYR A 231 19.35 45.03 24.64
#